data_AF-A0A553Q5R0-F1
#
_entry.id   AF-A0A553Q5R0-F1
#
_cell.length_a   1.000
_cell.length_b   1.000
_cell.length_c   1.000
_cell.angle_alpha   90.00
_cell.angle_beta   90.00
_cell.angle_gamma   90.00
#
_symmetry.space_group_name_H-M   'P 1'
#
loop_
_entity.id
_entity.type
_entity.pdbx_description
1 polymer ?
#
loop_
_entity_poly.entity_id
_entity_poly.type
_entity_poly.pdbx_seq_one_letter_code
_entity_poly.pdbx_strand_id
1 'polypeptide(L)'
;GPIENDVTPQQVEPIQIWPQKELVKAYRFLAINKKLGLSGRPDRPVGCIGTCKIYRILGKTVVCYPIVFDLSDFYLSQDVMLLIDDIKNALQFIKQCWKMPGRPLFLALIREDNIKGSRFNPILDMLASFKKGSIGGVKVHVDRLQFKSFEELELPKHSKVKRQTSTPNVSDLEQQPEIDIEEWINKSTVEILQKFYDCDCLASQAQLAKNLKDELERIYRRAGSRKLWSVVRLAASLLTKLVDSLAPSITSVLVHGKQVTLGLFGHEEIVISNPLSPGVIKDIIYSKCSPHGEREAVLQQELVIHIGWIISNNPELFSGMLKIRIGWIVQAMKHELKIRAGDLPPQDIYQLSPSDVKQLLLDVLQPQQTGRSWLNKRQIDGSLNRTPLGFYDRVWQILERTSNGIMVGGKHLPQQPTLSDMTMYEMNFSLLVEDTLKNIVLPDVFYSLQMMSSNTMNCVQLLMVVAIILERNPELEFQEPVDLDRLVKDAFADFQKDCSRLEGSGKQENMDAFYNTPALGKRSTSSYLTKAVMIQLLQGEVKPIKDDPCSVS
;
A
#
# COMPACT_ATOMS: atom_id res chain seq x y z
N GLY A 1 48.27 -45.30 9.01
CA GLY A 1 48.25 -45.31 10.49
C GLY A 1 47.08 -44.47 10.94
N PRO A 2 46.03 -45.07 11.51
CA PRO A 2 44.94 -44.36 12.15
C PRO A 2 45.26 -44.18 13.63
N ILE A 3 45.18 -42.95 14.16
CA ILE A 3 44.80 -42.70 15.56
C ILE A 3 43.96 -41.42 15.55
N GLU A 4 42.73 -41.59 16.00
CA GLU A 4 41.69 -40.59 16.22
C GLU A 4 42.18 -39.45 17.13
N ASN A 5 41.70 -38.25 16.85
CA ASN A 5 41.31 -37.31 17.90
C ASN A 5 40.10 -36.56 17.36
N ASP A 6 38.93 -37.14 17.63
CA ASP A 6 37.64 -36.49 17.53
C ASP A 6 37.69 -35.14 18.27
N VAL A 7 37.64 -34.04 17.53
CA VAL A 7 37.47 -32.73 18.15
C VAL A 7 35.98 -32.59 18.48
N THR A 8 35.68 -32.73 19.77
CA THR A 8 34.35 -32.51 20.32
C THR A 8 33.95 -31.02 20.25
N PRO A 9 32.64 -30.70 20.19
CA PRO A 9 32.09 -29.33 20.08
C PRO A 9 32.44 -28.33 21.20
N GLN A 10 33.37 -28.66 22.11
CA GLN A 10 33.71 -27.88 23.29
C GLN A 10 35.00 -27.05 23.18
N GLN A 11 35.77 -27.15 22.09
CA GLN A 11 37.05 -26.42 21.92
C GLN A 11 37.00 -25.20 20.98
N VAL A 12 35.84 -24.84 20.48
CA VAL A 12 35.58 -23.54 19.84
C VAL A 12 34.58 -22.84 20.76
N GLU A 13 34.94 -21.74 21.44
CA GLU A 13 33.95 -20.94 22.21
C GLU A 13 32.76 -20.64 21.28
N PRO A 14 31.61 -21.33 21.41
CA PRO A 14 30.73 -21.46 20.26
C PRO A 14 29.92 -20.18 20.16
N ILE A 15 30.17 -19.42 19.10
CA ILE A 15 29.39 -18.24 18.76
C ILE A 15 27.92 -18.66 18.71
N GLN A 16 27.11 -18.13 19.62
CA GLN A 16 25.69 -18.43 19.65
C GLN A 16 24.94 -17.48 18.72
N ILE A 17 24.19 -18.06 17.78
CA ILE A 17 23.28 -17.28 16.92
C ILE A 17 21.94 -17.21 17.63
N TRP A 18 21.51 -16.00 17.97
CA TRP A 18 20.24 -15.76 18.65
C TRP A 18 19.22 -15.11 17.70
N PRO A 19 17.92 -15.44 17.86
CA PRO A 19 16.85 -14.60 17.36
C PRO A 19 16.93 -13.21 17.98
N GLN A 20 16.47 -12.20 17.24
CA GLN A 20 16.34 -10.84 17.73
C GLN A 20 15.47 -10.76 19.03
N LYS A 21 14.44 -11.60 19.16
CA LYS A 21 13.58 -11.68 20.36
C LYS A 21 14.33 -12.11 21.63
N GLU A 22 15.30 -13.01 21.54
CA GLU A 22 16.11 -13.42 22.70
C GLU A 22 16.99 -12.26 23.21
N LEU A 23 17.49 -11.44 22.29
CA LEU A 23 18.22 -10.22 22.66
C LEU A 23 17.31 -9.20 23.38
N VAL A 24 16.02 -9.12 23.03
CA VAL A 24 15.06 -8.26 23.75
C VAL A 24 14.84 -8.77 25.18
N LYS A 25 14.66 -10.09 25.34
CA LYS A 25 14.54 -10.71 26.67
C LYS A 25 15.77 -10.42 27.54
N ALA A 26 16.96 -10.53 26.97
CA ALA A 26 18.20 -10.18 27.68
C ALA A 26 18.22 -8.68 28.07
N TYR A 27 17.84 -7.79 27.15
CA TYR A 27 17.80 -6.35 27.41
C TYR A 27 16.71 -5.90 28.37
N ARG A 28 15.65 -6.68 28.59
CA ARG A 28 14.61 -6.38 29.58
C ARG A 28 15.20 -6.22 30.99
N PHE A 29 16.26 -6.96 31.30
CA PHE A 29 16.94 -6.91 32.59
C PHE A 29 17.87 -5.70 32.75
N LEU A 30 18.18 -4.99 31.66
CA LEU A 30 18.95 -3.74 31.75
C LEU A 30 18.10 -2.65 32.41
N ALA A 31 18.73 -1.90 33.31
CA ALA A 31 18.13 -0.79 34.06
C ALA A 31 16.95 -1.18 34.98
N ILE A 32 16.85 -2.46 35.39
CA ILE A 32 15.95 -2.83 36.50
C ILE A 32 16.52 -2.28 37.80
N ASN A 33 15.72 -1.48 38.51
CA ASN A 33 16.06 -0.98 39.84
C ASN A 33 14.81 -0.95 40.72
N LYS A 34 14.71 -1.92 41.65
CA LYS A 34 13.56 -2.03 42.56
C LYS A 34 13.42 -0.84 43.51
N LYS A 35 14.53 -0.22 43.93
CA LYS A 35 14.51 0.95 44.83
C LYS A 35 13.96 2.20 44.15
N LEU A 36 14.20 2.33 42.85
CA LEU A 36 13.73 3.45 42.02
C LEU A 36 12.42 3.14 41.27
N GLY A 37 11.82 1.96 41.48
CA GLY A 37 10.61 1.54 40.76
C GLY A 37 10.81 1.28 39.26
N LEU A 38 12.05 1.13 38.79
CA LEU A 38 12.35 0.91 37.37
C LEU A 38 12.24 -0.57 37.02
N SER A 39 11.32 -0.91 36.09
CA SER A 39 11.06 -2.28 35.63
C SER A 39 11.98 -2.74 34.48
N GLY A 40 12.96 -1.91 34.09
CA GLY A 40 13.89 -2.19 32.99
C GLY A 40 13.40 -1.72 31.61
N ARG A 41 14.07 -2.19 30.55
CA ARG A 41 13.74 -1.81 29.17
C ARG A 41 12.38 -2.40 28.74
N PRO A 42 11.47 -1.61 28.13
CA PRO A 42 10.24 -2.13 27.53
C PRO A 42 10.51 -3.19 26.44
N ASP A 43 9.53 -4.07 26.22
CA ASP A 43 9.58 -5.14 25.22
C ASP A 43 9.46 -4.57 23.79
N ARG A 44 10.54 -3.94 23.33
CA ARG A 44 10.64 -3.31 22.00
C ARG A 44 11.68 -4.03 21.15
N PRO A 45 11.37 -4.31 19.87
CA PRO A 45 12.32 -4.92 18.96
C PRO A 45 13.66 -4.19 18.90
N VAL A 46 14.72 -4.96 18.68
CA VAL A 46 16.07 -4.45 18.41
C VAL A 46 16.21 -4.33 16.89
N GLY A 47 16.41 -3.11 16.40
CA GLY A 47 16.58 -2.85 14.97
C GLY A 47 17.89 -3.37 14.39
N CYS A 48 18.04 -3.24 13.06
CA CYS A 48 19.15 -3.80 12.30
C CYS A 48 20.54 -3.39 12.79
N ILE A 49 20.72 -2.13 13.24
CA ILE A 49 22.01 -1.67 13.81
C ILE A 49 22.36 -2.44 15.09
N GLY A 50 21.35 -2.74 15.91
CA GLY A 50 21.54 -3.50 17.14
C GLY A 50 21.84 -4.97 16.85
N THR A 51 21.14 -5.59 15.90
CA THR A 51 21.39 -6.99 15.56
C THR A 51 22.72 -7.22 14.85
N CYS A 52 23.28 -6.19 14.19
CA CYS A 52 24.57 -6.29 13.49
C CYS A 52 25.81 -6.13 14.39
N LYS A 53 25.63 -6.16 15.72
CA LYS A 53 26.71 -6.12 16.70
C LYS A 53 27.08 -7.54 17.15
N ILE A 54 28.30 -7.66 17.66
CA ILE A 54 28.75 -8.83 18.40
C ILE A 54 28.58 -8.54 19.88
N TYR A 55 27.93 -9.43 20.60
CA TYR A 55 27.66 -9.32 22.03
C TYR A 55 28.49 -10.32 22.81
N ARG A 56 28.84 -9.97 24.05
CA ARG A 56 29.38 -10.90 25.06
C ARG A 56 28.37 -10.97 26.20
N ILE A 57 27.64 -12.08 26.29
CA ILE A 57 26.57 -12.29 27.27
C ILE A 57 26.91 -13.52 28.10
N LEU A 58 27.04 -13.35 29.42
CA LEU A 58 27.41 -14.45 30.35
C LEU A 58 28.66 -15.23 29.90
N GLY A 59 29.69 -14.50 29.45
CA GLY A 59 30.93 -15.09 28.94
C GLY A 59 30.86 -15.65 27.51
N LYS A 60 29.67 -15.77 26.91
CA LYS A 60 29.48 -16.32 25.56
C LYS A 60 29.43 -15.23 24.49
N THR A 61 30.06 -15.49 23.35
CA THR A 61 29.91 -14.64 22.16
C THR A 61 28.55 -14.89 21.53
N VAL A 62 27.74 -13.85 21.39
CA VAL A 62 26.39 -13.91 20.83
C VAL A 62 26.30 -12.97 19.63
N VAL A 63 25.70 -13.44 18.55
CA VAL A 63 25.41 -12.68 17.34
C VAL A 63 23.94 -12.88 16.98
N CYS A 64 23.31 -11.89 16.35
CA CYS A 64 21.88 -11.92 16.08
C CYS A 64 21.59 -11.73 14.60
N TYR A 65 20.60 -12.45 14.07
CA TYR A 65 20.05 -12.10 12.75
C TYR A 65 18.99 -11.00 12.90
N PRO A 66 18.84 -10.10 11.90
CA PRO A 66 17.83 -9.05 11.94
C PRO A 66 16.39 -9.59 11.92
N ILE A 67 15.45 -8.76 12.40
CA ILE A 67 14.02 -9.10 12.50
C ILE A 67 13.39 -9.51 11.17
N VAL A 68 13.94 -9.08 10.02
CA VAL A 68 13.49 -9.47 8.67
C VAL A 68 13.45 -11.00 8.47
N PHE A 69 14.29 -11.75 9.20
CA PHE A 69 14.34 -13.21 9.12
C PHE A 69 13.51 -13.92 10.20
N ASP A 70 12.90 -13.16 11.10
CA ASP A 70 12.04 -13.68 12.15
C ASP A 70 10.67 -14.02 11.55
N LEU A 71 10.33 -15.31 11.53
CA LEU A 71 9.05 -15.81 10.98
C LEU A 71 7.89 -15.67 11.96
N SER A 72 8.14 -15.07 13.13
CA SER A 72 7.39 -15.47 14.31
C SER A 72 5.93 -15.08 14.32
N ASP A 73 5.42 -14.21 13.43
CA ASP A 73 3.96 -13.99 13.38
C ASP A 73 3.33 -13.72 12.00
N PHE A 74 4.05 -13.18 11.00
CA PHE A 74 3.45 -12.77 9.71
C PHE A 74 4.24 -13.32 8.51
N TYR A 75 3.58 -13.61 7.39
CA TYR A 75 4.12 -14.47 6.31
C TYR A 75 4.92 -13.72 5.23
N LEU A 76 5.02 -12.40 5.30
CA LEU A 76 5.66 -11.57 4.25
C LEU A 76 7.07 -12.04 3.89
N SER A 77 7.88 -12.42 4.87
CA SER A 77 9.27 -12.89 4.67
C SER A 77 9.36 -14.25 3.97
N GLN A 78 8.23 -14.94 3.76
CA GLN A 78 8.17 -16.17 2.98
C GLN A 78 8.17 -15.89 1.48
N ASP A 79 7.88 -14.65 1.05
CA ASP A 79 8.13 -14.25 -0.33
C ASP A 79 9.60 -13.91 -0.52
N VAL A 80 10.28 -14.74 -1.31
CA VAL A 80 11.72 -14.62 -1.61
C VAL A 80 12.08 -13.26 -2.19
N MET A 81 11.26 -12.69 -3.07
CA MET A 81 11.58 -11.41 -3.70
C MET A 81 11.50 -10.26 -2.72
N LEU A 82 10.46 -10.27 -1.88
CA LEU A 82 10.30 -9.27 -0.83
C LEU A 82 11.42 -9.38 0.22
N LEU A 83 11.80 -10.60 0.60
CA LEU A 83 12.92 -10.85 1.52
C LEU A 83 14.25 -10.31 0.96
N ILE A 84 14.53 -10.53 -0.33
CA ILE A 84 15.74 -10.00 -0.99
C ILE A 84 15.74 -8.47 -0.95
N ASP A 85 14.60 -7.83 -1.23
CA ASP A 85 14.46 -6.38 -1.14
C ASP A 85 14.68 -5.86 0.29
N ASP A 86 14.08 -6.51 1.29
CA ASP A 86 14.27 -6.12 2.69
C ASP A 86 15.72 -6.29 3.16
N ILE A 87 16.44 -7.30 2.67
CA ILE A 87 17.89 -7.47 2.90
C ILE A 87 18.67 -6.30 2.30
N LYS A 88 18.41 -5.94 1.03
CA LYS A 88 19.07 -4.80 0.38
C LYS A 88 18.85 -3.52 1.16
N ASN A 89 17.60 -3.26 1.55
CA ASN A 89 17.20 -2.09 2.32
C ASN A 89 17.89 -2.04 3.69
N ALA A 90 17.92 -3.17 4.40
CA ALA A 90 18.59 -3.27 5.69
C ALA A 90 20.09 -2.97 5.58
N LEU A 91 20.77 -3.51 4.56
CA LEU A 91 22.18 -3.25 4.30
C LEU A 91 22.44 -1.78 3.94
N GLN A 92 21.56 -1.16 3.15
CA GLN A 92 21.68 0.25 2.77
C GLN A 92 21.49 1.17 3.98
N PHE A 93 20.50 0.87 4.83
CA PHE A 93 20.29 1.55 6.11
C PHE A 93 21.51 1.42 7.03
N ILE A 94 22.06 0.21 7.17
CA ILE A 94 23.27 -0.03 7.97
C ILE A 94 24.45 0.79 7.42
N LYS A 95 24.67 0.81 6.10
CA LYS A 95 25.72 1.62 5.47
C LYS A 95 25.60 3.11 5.81
N GLN A 96 24.39 3.66 5.85
CA GLN A 96 24.14 5.07 6.14
C GLN A 96 24.29 5.40 7.63
N CYS A 97 23.78 4.53 8.51
CA CYS A 97 23.62 4.80 9.93
C CYS A 97 24.72 4.21 10.83
N TRP A 98 25.58 3.30 10.33
CA TRP A 98 26.64 2.71 11.14
C TRP A 98 27.76 3.72 11.42
N LYS A 99 27.90 4.11 12.70
CA LYS A 99 28.94 5.04 13.18
C LYS A 99 29.92 4.42 14.17
N MET A 100 29.76 3.12 14.48
CA MET A 100 30.61 2.42 15.44
C MET A 100 31.92 1.96 14.80
N PRO A 101 33.00 1.79 15.58
CA PRO A 101 34.25 1.24 15.08
C PRO A 101 34.07 -0.21 14.60
N GLY A 102 34.77 -0.57 13.53
CA GLY A 102 34.67 -1.90 12.90
C GLY A 102 33.55 -2.02 11.88
N ARG A 103 33.57 -3.12 11.11
CA ARG A 103 32.54 -3.42 10.11
C ARG A 103 31.31 -4.05 10.78
N PRO A 104 30.08 -3.65 10.42
CA PRO A 104 28.87 -4.29 10.91
C PRO A 104 28.80 -5.75 10.45
N LEU A 105 28.35 -6.63 11.34
CA LEU A 105 28.16 -8.05 11.03
C LEU A 105 26.69 -8.32 10.70
N PHE A 106 26.36 -8.52 9.43
CA PHE A 106 25.00 -8.88 9.02
C PHE A 106 24.86 -10.39 8.85
N LEU A 107 23.97 -11.02 9.62
CA LEU A 107 23.65 -12.45 9.49
C LEU A 107 22.41 -12.65 8.63
N ALA A 108 22.60 -13.21 7.44
CA ALA A 108 21.52 -13.61 6.56
C ALA A 108 21.12 -15.06 6.84
N LEU A 109 19.86 -15.29 7.25
CA LEU A 109 19.34 -16.63 7.47
C LEU A 109 18.66 -17.13 6.20
N ILE A 110 19.15 -18.25 5.66
CA ILE A 110 18.55 -18.91 4.49
C ILE A 110 17.88 -20.18 4.95
N ARG A 111 16.59 -20.30 4.68
CA ARG A 111 15.77 -21.46 5.06
C ARG A 111 15.51 -22.34 3.85
N GLU A 112 15.13 -23.59 4.11
CA GLU A 112 14.89 -24.58 3.06
C GLU A 112 13.76 -24.16 2.11
N ASP A 113 12.72 -23.50 2.63
CA ASP A 113 11.59 -22.95 1.88
C ASP A 113 11.97 -21.74 1.00
N ASN A 114 13.12 -21.10 1.25
CA ASN A 114 13.67 -20.08 0.36
C ASN A 114 14.40 -20.69 -0.85
N ILE A 115 14.81 -21.95 -0.75
CA ILE A 115 15.67 -22.64 -1.73
C ILE A 115 14.87 -23.60 -2.63
N LYS A 116 13.71 -24.08 -2.16
CA LYS A 116 12.85 -25.01 -2.92
C LYS A 116 12.02 -24.29 -3.99
N GLY A 117 11.91 -24.91 -5.17
CA GLY A 117 11.00 -24.48 -6.25
C GLY A 117 11.61 -23.58 -7.34
N SER A 118 10.76 -22.96 -8.17
CA SER A 118 11.12 -22.17 -9.35
C SER A 118 11.80 -20.82 -9.02
N ARG A 119 11.80 -20.38 -7.76
CA ARG A 119 12.37 -19.11 -7.29
C ARG A 119 13.76 -19.26 -6.64
N PHE A 120 14.46 -20.38 -6.86
CA PHE A 120 15.85 -20.59 -6.42
C PHE A 120 16.84 -19.62 -7.09
N ASN A 121 16.60 -19.27 -8.36
CA ASN A 121 17.49 -18.39 -9.13
C ASN A 121 17.68 -17.00 -8.47
N PRO A 122 16.62 -16.29 -8.02
CA PRO A 122 16.77 -15.04 -7.26
C PRO A 122 17.67 -15.11 -6.03
N ILE A 123 17.57 -16.18 -5.22
CA ILE A 123 18.45 -16.38 -4.07
C ILE A 123 19.88 -16.64 -4.53
N LEU A 124 20.07 -17.47 -5.56
CA LEU A 124 21.40 -17.68 -6.15
C LEU A 124 22.02 -16.39 -6.67
N ASP A 125 21.25 -15.53 -7.33
CA ASP A 125 21.70 -14.23 -7.83
C ASP A 125 22.08 -13.28 -6.69
N MET A 126 21.31 -13.31 -5.59
CA MET A 126 21.65 -12.59 -4.36
C MET A 126 22.96 -13.10 -3.75
N LEU A 127 23.13 -14.43 -3.63
CA LEU A 127 24.35 -15.07 -3.13
C LEU A 127 25.56 -14.79 -4.03
N ALA A 128 25.37 -14.78 -5.35
CA ALA A 128 26.40 -14.41 -6.30
C ALA A 128 26.79 -12.93 -6.15
N SER A 129 25.83 -12.04 -5.90
CA SER A 129 26.07 -10.61 -5.63
C SER A 129 26.85 -10.41 -4.32
N PHE A 130 26.49 -11.17 -3.28
CA PHE A 130 27.26 -11.24 -2.04
C PHE A 130 28.70 -11.68 -2.29
N LYS A 131 28.92 -12.75 -3.07
CA LYS A 131 30.27 -13.24 -3.43
C LYS A 131 31.06 -12.24 -4.28
N LYS A 132 30.40 -11.50 -5.18
CA LYS A 132 31.00 -10.41 -5.97
C LYS A 132 31.38 -9.18 -5.13
N GLY A 133 30.90 -9.11 -3.89
CA GLY A 133 31.23 -8.04 -2.94
C GLY A 133 30.37 -6.78 -3.07
N SER A 134 29.24 -6.84 -3.79
CA SER A 134 28.32 -5.70 -3.92
C SER A 134 26.88 -6.17 -4.08
N ILE A 135 25.98 -5.63 -3.28
CA ILE A 135 24.54 -5.89 -3.35
C ILE A 135 23.78 -4.57 -3.10
N GLY A 136 22.85 -4.21 -4.00
CA GLY A 136 22.06 -2.98 -3.86
C GLY A 136 22.90 -1.70 -3.71
N GLY A 137 24.08 -1.63 -4.33
CA GLY A 137 25.00 -0.49 -4.19
C GLY A 137 25.76 -0.42 -2.84
N VAL A 138 25.65 -1.47 -2.02
CA VAL A 138 26.38 -1.63 -0.76
C VAL A 138 27.52 -2.60 -0.98
N LYS A 139 28.75 -2.15 -0.68
CA LYS A 139 29.93 -3.03 -0.68
C LYS A 139 29.84 -3.97 0.52
N VAL A 140 29.95 -5.26 0.25
CA VAL A 140 29.81 -6.33 1.25
C VAL A 140 31.02 -7.26 1.17
N HIS A 141 31.38 -7.85 2.31
CA HIS A 141 32.43 -8.85 2.38
C HIS A 141 31.84 -10.09 3.02
N VAL A 142 31.77 -11.18 2.26
CA VAL A 142 31.32 -12.47 2.78
C VAL A 142 32.54 -13.21 3.29
N ASP A 143 32.51 -13.59 4.56
CA ASP A 143 33.56 -14.38 5.16
C ASP A 143 32.98 -15.44 6.08
N ARG A 144 33.79 -16.44 6.40
CA ARG A 144 33.51 -17.32 7.53
C ARG A 144 33.80 -16.54 8.81
N LEU A 145 32.84 -16.54 9.73
CA LEU A 145 33.02 -15.95 11.06
C LEU A 145 34.07 -16.75 11.83
N GLN A 146 35.33 -16.36 11.72
CA GLN A 146 36.46 -16.96 12.42
C GLN A 146 37.30 -15.84 13.05
N PHE A 147 37.27 -15.71 14.38
CA PHE A 147 38.17 -14.81 15.09
C PHE A 147 39.53 -15.52 15.29
N LYS A 148 40.41 -15.43 14.26
CA LYS A 148 41.82 -15.92 14.08
C LYS A 148 42.32 -17.07 15.00
N SER A 149 42.85 -18.19 14.49
CA SER A 149 43.98 -18.28 13.53
C SER A 149 44.08 -19.63 12.78
N PHE A 150 44.67 -19.56 11.57
CA PHE A 150 45.21 -20.59 10.65
C PHE A 150 44.40 -21.04 9.40
N GLU A 151 44.83 -20.44 8.28
CA GLU A 151 45.18 -20.93 6.93
C GLU A 151 44.28 -21.83 6.07
N GLU A 152 43.90 -21.20 4.95
CA GLU A 152 43.85 -21.63 3.54
C GLU A 152 42.99 -22.80 3.03
N LEU A 153 42.61 -22.62 1.77
CA LEU A 153 41.47 -23.15 1.06
C LEU A 153 41.90 -24.30 0.15
N GLU A 154 41.14 -25.40 0.09
CA GLU A 154 40.97 -26.15 -1.17
C GLU A 154 39.52 -26.61 -1.34
N LEU A 155 38.97 -26.34 -2.53
CA LEU A 155 37.66 -26.78 -2.99
C LEU A 155 37.75 -28.21 -3.54
N PRO A 156 36.87 -29.14 -3.15
CA PRO A 156 36.70 -30.36 -3.93
C PRO A 156 35.96 -30.01 -5.22
N LYS A 157 36.61 -30.27 -6.36
CA LYS A 157 35.94 -30.42 -7.65
C LYS A 157 35.03 -31.65 -7.58
N HIS A 158 33.85 -31.51 -8.16
CA HIS A 158 32.80 -32.53 -8.40
C HIS A 158 31.78 -32.77 -7.28
N SER A 159 30.67 -32.01 -7.35
CA SER A 159 29.36 -32.56 -7.00
C SER A 159 28.48 -32.57 -8.24
N LYS A 160 28.34 -33.73 -8.89
CA LYS A 160 27.23 -33.97 -9.81
C LYS A 160 25.97 -34.11 -8.96
N VAL A 161 25.33 -32.99 -8.62
CA VAL A 161 23.98 -33.02 -8.09
C VAL A 161 23.07 -33.44 -9.24
N LYS A 162 22.57 -34.67 -9.20
CA LYS A 162 21.48 -35.12 -10.06
C LYS A 162 20.31 -34.15 -9.84
N ARG A 163 19.95 -33.40 -10.88
CA ARG A 163 18.67 -32.69 -10.96
C ARG A 163 17.57 -33.72 -10.75
N GLN A 164 17.00 -33.76 -9.55
CA GLN A 164 15.70 -34.40 -9.39
C GLN A 164 14.68 -33.52 -10.07
N THR A 165 13.91 -34.16 -10.93
CA THR A 165 12.82 -33.62 -11.71
C THR A 165 11.87 -32.83 -10.82
N SER A 166 11.58 -31.62 -11.29
CA SER A 166 10.47 -30.75 -10.89
C SER A 166 9.26 -31.53 -10.37
N THR A 167 8.93 -31.35 -9.09
CA THR A 167 7.55 -31.53 -8.62
C THR A 167 6.65 -30.62 -9.45
N PRO A 168 5.47 -31.11 -9.87
CA PRO A 168 4.58 -30.38 -10.76
C PRO A 168 4.13 -29.08 -10.10
N ASN A 169 3.90 -28.05 -10.92
CA ASN A 169 3.19 -26.84 -10.50
C ASN A 169 1.89 -27.28 -9.83
N VAL A 170 1.65 -26.77 -8.62
CA VAL A 170 0.39 -26.95 -7.91
C VAL A 170 -0.71 -26.40 -8.80
N SER A 171 -1.71 -27.22 -9.12
CA SER A 171 -2.86 -26.83 -9.94
C SER A 171 -3.61 -25.68 -9.28
N ASP A 172 -4.16 -24.78 -10.08
CA ASP A 172 -5.01 -23.65 -9.63
C ASP A 172 -6.21 -24.09 -8.76
N LEU A 173 -6.50 -25.39 -8.73
CA LEU A 173 -7.54 -26.05 -7.94
C LEU A 173 -7.29 -26.04 -6.42
N GLU A 174 -6.05 -25.99 -5.92
CA GLU A 174 -5.79 -25.95 -4.45
C GLU A 174 -6.10 -24.57 -3.80
N GLN A 175 -6.35 -23.53 -4.60
CA GLN A 175 -6.46 -22.14 -4.12
C GLN A 175 -7.89 -21.64 -3.89
N GLN A 176 -8.89 -22.27 -4.52
CA GLN A 176 -10.29 -21.90 -4.33
C GLN A 176 -10.96 -22.88 -3.36
N PRO A 177 -11.74 -22.38 -2.39
CA PRO A 177 -12.48 -23.25 -1.49
C PRO A 177 -13.54 -24.01 -2.30
N GLU A 178 -13.62 -25.31 -2.05
CA GLU A 178 -14.63 -26.21 -2.64
C GLU A 178 -15.97 -26.16 -1.87
N ILE A 179 -16.03 -25.35 -0.81
CA ILE A 179 -17.16 -25.25 0.12
C ILE A 179 -17.68 -23.81 0.17
N ASP A 180 -19.00 -23.67 0.30
CA ASP A 180 -19.64 -22.40 0.63
C ASP A 180 -19.71 -22.25 2.16
N ILE A 181 -19.15 -21.18 2.71
CA ILE A 181 -19.12 -20.95 4.16
C ILE A 181 -20.54 -20.85 4.73
N GLU A 182 -21.49 -20.28 3.99
CA GLU A 182 -22.86 -20.03 4.49
C GLU A 182 -23.59 -21.33 4.86
N GLU A 183 -23.28 -22.43 4.17
CA GLU A 183 -23.86 -23.75 4.45
C GLU A 183 -23.30 -24.43 5.71
N TRP A 184 -22.14 -23.98 6.20
CA TRP A 184 -21.40 -24.64 7.29
C TRP A 184 -21.40 -23.86 8.61
N ILE A 185 -21.94 -22.64 8.64
CA ILE A 185 -22.06 -21.80 9.85
C ILE A 185 -22.89 -22.49 10.95
N ASN A 186 -23.91 -23.27 10.58
CA ASN A 186 -24.86 -23.88 11.52
C ASN A 186 -24.65 -25.39 11.75
N LYS A 187 -23.61 -25.99 11.17
CA LYS A 187 -23.35 -27.44 11.31
C LYS A 187 -22.62 -27.76 12.61
N SER A 188 -22.76 -29.01 13.05
CA SER A 188 -22.12 -29.45 14.30
C SER A 188 -20.59 -29.49 14.17
N THR A 189 -19.88 -29.27 15.27
CA THR A 189 -18.39 -29.32 15.29
C THR A 189 -17.86 -30.67 14.80
N VAL A 190 -18.60 -31.76 15.00
CA VAL A 190 -18.22 -33.11 14.56
C VAL A 190 -18.29 -33.22 13.03
N GLU A 191 -19.35 -32.71 12.40
CA GLU A 191 -19.49 -32.69 10.94
C GLU A 191 -18.44 -31.79 10.28
N ILE A 192 -18.14 -30.63 10.90
CA ILE A 192 -17.08 -29.72 10.45
C ILE A 192 -15.72 -30.41 10.51
N LEU A 193 -15.41 -31.11 11.60
CA LEU A 193 -14.15 -31.86 11.74
C LEU A 193 -14.05 -33.02 10.76
N GLN A 194 -15.15 -33.75 10.54
CA GLN A 194 -15.18 -34.84 9.57
C GLN A 194 -14.91 -34.32 8.15
N LYS A 195 -15.63 -33.26 7.73
CA LYS A 195 -15.38 -32.61 6.45
C LYS A 195 -13.97 -32.01 6.36
N PHE A 196 -13.44 -31.49 7.47
CA PHE A 196 -12.09 -30.94 7.54
C PHE A 196 -11.02 -32.00 7.23
N TYR A 197 -11.13 -33.20 7.82
CA TYR A 197 -10.20 -34.30 7.58
C TYR A 197 -10.41 -34.97 6.22
N ASP A 198 -11.62 -34.93 5.68
CA ASP A 198 -11.94 -35.47 4.34
C ASP A 198 -11.53 -34.52 3.20
N CYS A 199 -11.31 -33.23 3.49
CA CYS A 199 -10.91 -32.24 2.49
C CYS A 199 -9.39 -32.21 2.29
N ASP A 200 -8.94 -32.35 1.04
CA ASP A 200 -7.52 -32.15 0.67
C ASP A 200 -7.18 -30.67 0.35
N CYS A 201 -8.20 -29.85 0.05
CA CYS A 201 -8.03 -28.43 -0.27
C CYS A 201 -7.77 -27.58 0.99
N LEU A 202 -6.59 -26.93 1.03
CA LEU A 202 -6.18 -26.07 2.16
C LEU A 202 -7.08 -24.84 2.33
N ALA A 203 -7.68 -24.34 1.25
CA ALA A 203 -8.60 -23.21 1.32
C ALA A 203 -9.90 -23.58 2.08
N SER A 204 -10.48 -24.74 1.75
CA SER A 204 -11.65 -25.30 2.45
C SER A 204 -11.32 -25.63 3.92
N GLN A 205 -10.15 -26.23 4.18
CA GLN A 205 -9.68 -26.50 5.53
C GLN A 205 -9.56 -25.21 6.37
N ALA A 206 -9.01 -24.13 5.81
CA ALA A 206 -8.86 -22.86 6.52
C ALA A 206 -10.21 -22.26 6.94
N GLN A 207 -11.24 -22.37 6.09
CA GLN A 207 -12.59 -21.90 6.39
C GLN A 207 -13.26 -22.74 7.49
N LEU A 208 -13.14 -24.08 7.42
CA LEU A 208 -13.70 -25.00 8.42
C LEU A 208 -12.99 -24.89 9.78
N ALA A 209 -11.69 -24.59 9.80
CA ALA A 209 -10.88 -24.47 11.01
C ALA A 209 -11.01 -23.12 11.73
N LYS A 210 -12.00 -22.27 11.40
CA LYS A 210 -12.19 -20.93 11.99
C LYS A 210 -12.18 -20.92 13.53
N ASN A 211 -12.70 -21.97 14.17
CA ASN A 211 -12.75 -22.11 15.63
C ASN A 211 -11.60 -22.96 16.22
N LEU A 212 -10.72 -23.52 15.39
CA LEU A 212 -9.65 -24.43 15.78
C LEU A 212 -8.28 -23.75 15.62
N LYS A 213 -7.94 -22.89 16.57
CA LYS A 213 -6.75 -22.02 16.51
C LYS A 213 -5.45 -22.77 16.17
N ASP A 214 -5.18 -23.89 16.84
CA ASP A 214 -3.94 -24.66 16.64
C ASP A 214 -3.86 -25.29 15.24
N GLU A 215 -5.00 -25.75 14.71
CA GLU A 215 -5.07 -26.34 13.38
C GLU A 215 -4.96 -25.25 12.30
N LEU A 216 -5.63 -24.12 12.52
CA LEU A 216 -5.50 -22.95 11.66
C LEU A 216 -4.07 -22.40 11.62
N GLU A 217 -3.33 -22.47 12.73
CA GLU A 217 -1.88 -22.16 12.74
C GLU A 217 -1.06 -23.14 11.89
N ARG A 218 -1.41 -24.44 11.87
CA ARG A 218 -0.75 -25.43 11.00
C ARG A 218 -1.06 -25.15 9.54
N ILE A 219 -2.32 -24.88 9.20
CA ILE A 219 -2.76 -24.52 7.84
C ILE A 219 -2.04 -23.25 7.38
N TYR A 220 -1.99 -22.22 8.23
CA TYR A 220 -1.26 -20.98 7.95
C TYR A 220 0.22 -21.26 7.59
N ARG A 221 0.93 -22.08 8.37
CA ARG A 221 2.33 -22.44 8.10
C ARG A 221 2.49 -23.26 6.81
N ARG A 222 1.58 -24.22 6.55
CA ARG A 222 1.61 -25.09 5.37
C ARG A 222 1.24 -24.34 4.09
N ALA A 223 0.23 -23.49 4.12
CA ALA A 223 -0.17 -22.64 3.00
C ALA A 223 0.98 -21.68 2.64
N GLY A 224 1.68 -21.16 3.65
CA GLY A 224 2.84 -20.29 3.48
C GLY A 224 4.04 -20.99 2.83
N SER A 225 4.37 -22.20 3.27
CA SER A 225 5.45 -22.98 2.65
C SER A 225 5.11 -23.39 1.20
N ARG A 226 3.82 -23.62 0.92
CA ARG A 226 3.29 -23.90 -0.43
C ARG A 226 3.02 -22.65 -1.27
N LYS A 227 3.18 -21.45 -0.72
CA LYS A 227 2.94 -20.16 -1.40
C LYS A 227 1.49 -19.98 -1.89
N LEU A 228 0.52 -20.58 -1.19
CA LEU A 228 -0.91 -20.40 -1.46
C LEU A 228 -1.39 -19.09 -0.83
N TRP A 229 -1.03 -17.96 -1.43
CA TRP A 229 -1.14 -16.64 -0.81
C TRP A 229 -2.54 -16.31 -0.32
N SER A 230 -3.59 -16.58 -1.12
CA SER A 230 -4.99 -16.33 -0.74
C SER A 230 -5.37 -17.06 0.55
N VAL A 231 -4.97 -18.33 0.68
CA VAL A 231 -5.22 -19.17 1.87
C VAL A 231 -4.43 -18.66 3.07
N VAL A 232 -3.18 -18.23 2.86
CA VAL A 232 -2.35 -17.63 3.91
C VAL A 232 -2.97 -16.33 4.42
N ARG A 233 -3.48 -15.46 3.52
CA ARG A 233 -4.16 -14.22 3.90
C ARG A 233 -5.40 -14.52 4.73
N LEU A 234 -6.18 -15.51 4.30
CA LEU A 234 -7.38 -15.94 5.01
C LEU A 234 -7.05 -16.46 6.42
N ALA A 235 -6.12 -17.41 6.52
CA ALA A 235 -5.72 -17.98 7.80
C ALA A 235 -5.10 -16.92 8.73
N ALA A 236 -4.28 -16.00 8.21
CA ALA A 236 -3.73 -14.89 8.97
C ALA A 236 -4.82 -13.95 9.52
N SER A 237 -5.87 -13.73 8.73
CA SER A 237 -6.99 -12.89 9.15
C SER A 237 -7.80 -13.55 10.26
N LEU A 238 -8.16 -14.82 10.10
CA LEU A 238 -8.91 -15.60 11.08
C LEU A 238 -8.13 -15.74 12.41
N LEU A 239 -6.79 -15.82 12.34
CA LEU A 239 -5.91 -15.80 13.53
C LEU A 239 -5.72 -14.40 14.12
N THR A 240 -6.25 -13.34 13.50
CA THR A 240 -6.06 -11.93 13.87
C THR A 240 -4.59 -11.50 13.97
N LYS A 241 -3.76 -11.98 13.05
CA LYS A 241 -2.32 -11.72 13.04
C LYS A 241 -2.00 -10.28 12.64
N LEU A 242 -1.08 -9.66 13.39
CA LEU A 242 -0.62 -8.29 13.16
C LEU A 242 0.84 -8.30 12.73
N VAL A 243 1.20 -7.50 11.73
CA VAL A 243 2.60 -7.27 11.36
C VAL A 243 3.27 -6.22 12.27
N ASP A 244 4.45 -6.55 12.80
CA ASP A 244 5.17 -5.68 13.77
C ASP A 244 5.54 -4.30 13.20
N SER A 245 5.83 -4.23 11.90
CA SER A 245 6.29 -3.01 11.21
C SER A 245 5.16 -2.02 10.88
N LEU A 246 3.91 -2.30 11.26
CA LEU A 246 2.76 -1.50 10.85
C LEU A 246 2.77 -0.09 11.42
N ALA A 247 2.99 0.05 12.73
CA ALA A 247 3.04 1.35 13.40
C ALA A 247 4.20 2.23 12.87
N PRO A 248 5.44 1.71 12.69
CA PRO A 248 6.50 2.44 12.00
C PRO A 248 6.13 2.90 10.58
N SER A 249 5.49 2.05 9.77
CA SER A 249 5.10 2.40 8.41
C SER A 249 4.03 3.50 8.36
N ILE A 250 3.02 3.43 9.24
CA ILE A 250 2.04 4.52 9.41
C ILE A 250 2.74 5.80 9.84
N THR A 251 3.67 5.72 10.81
CA THR A 251 4.43 6.88 11.27
C THR A 251 5.22 7.52 10.13
N SER A 252 5.82 6.72 9.23
CA SER A 252 6.50 7.26 8.06
C SER A 252 5.55 8.09 7.17
N VAL A 253 4.33 7.59 6.92
CA VAL A 253 3.32 8.34 6.16
C VAL A 253 2.98 9.67 6.83
N LEU A 254 2.77 9.66 8.15
CA LEU A 254 2.42 10.85 8.93
C LEU A 254 3.55 11.91 8.92
N VAL A 255 4.81 11.48 9.04
CA VAL A 255 5.99 12.37 9.00
C VAL A 255 6.14 13.08 7.66
N HIS A 256 5.65 12.48 6.57
CA HIS A 256 5.59 13.10 5.25
C HIS A 256 4.38 14.04 5.06
N GLY A 257 3.69 14.42 6.15
CA GLY A 257 2.58 15.37 6.13
C GLY A 257 1.30 14.81 5.51
N LYS A 258 1.12 13.49 5.52
CA LYS A 258 -0.05 12.81 4.96
C LYS A 258 -0.82 12.09 6.04
N GLN A 259 -2.11 11.86 5.80
CA GLN A 259 -2.96 11.01 6.65
C GLN A 259 -3.16 9.66 5.97
N VAL A 260 -3.44 8.62 6.75
CA VAL A 260 -3.78 7.29 6.21
C VAL A 260 -5.18 6.90 6.67
N THR A 261 -5.98 6.28 5.80
CA THR A 261 -7.29 5.74 6.18
C THR A 261 -7.35 4.22 6.04
N LEU A 262 -7.97 3.57 7.02
CA LEU A 262 -8.19 2.12 7.06
C LEU A 262 -9.68 1.83 7.06
N GLY A 263 -10.10 0.91 6.20
CA GLY A 263 -11.51 0.56 6.00
C GLY A 263 -11.77 -0.05 4.64
N LEU A 264 -12.86 -0.79 4.51
CA LEU A 264 -13.26 -1.38 3.24
C LEU A 264 -13.81 -0.30 2.29
N PHE A 265 -13.51 -0.44 1.00
CA PHE A 265 -14.08 0.40 -0.04
C PHE A 265 -15.62 0.37 0.01
N GLY A 266 -16.26 1.54 -0.09
CA GLY A 266 -17.73 1.67 -0.01
C GLY A 266 -18.30 1.68 1.42
N HIS A 267 -17.47 1.46 2.44
CA HIS A 267 -17.87 1.46 3.84
C HIS A 267 -17.18 2.58 4.65
N GLU A 268 -17.51 2.67 5.93
CA GLU A 268 -16.88 3.62 6.85
C GLU A 268 -15.37 3.35 6.99
N GLU A 269 -14.58 4.42 6.92
CA GLU A 269 -13.12 4.38 7.07
C GLU A 269 -12.69 5.20 8.28
N ILE A 270 -11.64 4.75 8.96
CA ILE A 270 -11.03 5.49 10.07
C ILE A 270 -9.82 6.24 9.56
N VAL A 271 -9.78 7.54 9.84
CA VAL A 271 -8.63 8.41 9.55
C VAL A 271 -7.63 8.32 10.68
N ILE A 272 -6.38 7.97 10.36
CA ILE A 272 -5.25 8.00 11.27
C ILE A 272 -4.43 9.24 10.93
N SER A 273 -4.48 10.22 11.83
CA SER A 273 -3.75 11.49 11.73
C SER A 273 -2.59 11.60 12.73
N ASN A 274 -2.49 10.67 13.68
CA ASN A 274 -1.47 10.66 14.72
C ASN A 274 -0.91 9.23 14.91
N PRO A 275 0.34 9.06 15.37
CA PRO A 275 0.89 7.73 15.63
C PRO A 275 0.06 6.97 16.68
N LEU A 276 -0.34 5.74 16.35
CA LEU A 276 -1.15 4.88 17.22
C LEU A 276 -0.32 3.69 17.71
N SER A 277 -0.75 3.11 18.84
CA SER A 277 -0.14 1.87 19.33
C SER A 277 -0.55 0.67 18.47
N PRO A 278 0.27 -0.39 18.37
CA PRO A 278 -0.04 -1.57 17.56
C PRO A 278 -1.39 -2.23 17.91
N GLY A 279 -1.77 -2.25 19.20
CA GLY A 279 -3.06 -2.80 19.64
C GLY A 279 -4.26 -2.02 19.07
N VAL A 280 -4.20 -0.68 19.13
CA VAL A 280 -5.25 0.18 18.57
C VAL A 280 -5.35 0.01 17.05
N ILE A 281 -4.22 -0.10 16.35
CA ILE A 281 -4.22 -0.33 14.91
C ILE A 281 -4.82 -1.70 14.57
N LYS A 282 -4.51 -2.74 15.36
CA LYS A 282 -5.12 -4.07 15.22
C LYS A 282 -6.64 -3.97 15.35
N ASP A 283 -7.13 -3.31 16.38
CA ASP A 283 -8.57 -3.17 16.63
C ASP A 283 -9.26 -2.42 15.48
N ILE A 284 -8.66 -1.35 14.95
CA ILE A 284 -9.19 -0.61 13.79
C ILE A 284 -9.28 -1.52 12.55
N ILE A 285 -8.21 -2.25 12.22
CA ILE A 285 -8.16 -3.10 11.02
C ILE A 285 -9.21 -4.20 11.08
N TYR A 286 -9.28 -4.93 12.19
CA TYR A 286 -10.20 -6.06 12.30
C TYR A 286 -11.65 -5.62 12.55
N SER A 287 -11.90 -4.45 13.16
CA SER A 287 -13.27 -3.93 13.32
C SER A 287 -13.84 -3.35 12.03
N LYS A 288 -13.02 -2.70 11.18
CA LYS A 288 -13.50 -2.01 9.97
C LYS A 288 -13.35 -2.82 8.68
N CYS A 289 -12.36 -3.70 8.57
CA CYS A 289 -12.10 -4.45 7.33
C CYS A 289 -12.71 -5.87 7.34
N SER A 290 -12.73 -6.55 8.49
CA SER A 290 -13.18 -7.95 8.56
C SER A 290 -14.68 -8.21 8.38
N PRO A 291 -15.63 -7.32 8.78
CA PRO A 291 -17.07 -7.61 8.68
C PRO A 291 -17.57 -7.93 7.27
N HIS A 292 -16.87 -7.43 6.25
CA HIS A 292 -17.28 -7.53 4.85
C HIS A 292 -16.21 -8.13 3.94
N GLY A 293 -15.03 -8.45 4.48
CA GLY A 293 -13.89 -8.97 3.71
C GLY A 293 -12.84 -9.62 4.60
N GLU A 294 -12.96 -10.93 4.83
CA GLU A 294 -12.04 -11.66 5.70
C GLU A 294 -10.57 -11.47 5.25
N ARG A 295 -10.27 -11.41 3.95
CA ARG A 295 -8.90 -11.25 3.43
C ARG A 295 -8.42 -9.79 3.35
N GLU A 296 -9.32 -8.82 3.38
CA GLU A 296 -9.01 -7.38 3.21
C GLU A 296 -8.16 -6.85 4.38
N ALA A 297 -8.47 -7.26 5.62
CA ALA A 297 -7.71 -6.87 6.81
C ALA A 297 -6.20 -7.16 6.68
N VAL A 298 -5.85 -8.28 6.05
CA VAL A 298 -4.45 -8.69 5.87
C VAL A 298 -3.82 -7.99 4.68
N LEU A 299 -4.54 -7.86 3.56
CA LEU A 299 -4.05 -7.12 2.39
C LEU A 299 -3.77 -5.66 2.72
N GLN A 300 -4.63 -4.99 3.49
CA GLN A 300 -4.40 -3.60 3.91
C GLN A 300 -3.16 -3.46 4.80
N GLN A 301 -2.85 -4.45 5.65
CA GLN A 301 -1.59 -4.46 6.40
C GLN A 301 -0.38 -4.51 5.45
N GLU A 302 -0.39 -5.38 4.43
CA GLU A 302 0.69 -5.43 3.43
C GLU A 302 0.86 -4.08 2.73
N LEU A 303 -0.25 -3.48 2.28
CA LEU A 303 -0.23 -2.20 1.58
C LEU A 303 0.31 -1.07 2.46
N VAL A 304 -0.06 -1.00 3.73
CA VAL A 304 0.49 0.01 4.65
C VAL A 304 2.00 -0.17 4.80
N ILE A 305 2.50 -1.42 4.91
CA ILE A 305 3.94 -1.68 4.95
C ILE A 305 4.61 -1.20 3.67
N HIS A 306 4.09 -1.57 2.51
CA HIS A 306 4.64 -1.17 1.22
C HIS A 306 4.59 0.34 1.02
N ILE A 307 3.47 1.00 1.32
CA ILE A 307 3.32 2.46 1.22
C ILE A 307 4.30 3.17 2.15
N GLY A 308 4.42 2.73 3.40
CA GLY A 308 5.39 3.31 4.34
C GLY A 308 6.83 3.20 3.83
N TRP A 309 7.16 2.10 3.13
CA TRP A 309 8.45 1.97 2.47
C TRP A 309 8.57 2.86 1.23
N ILE A 310 7.59 2.86 0.32
CA ILE A 310 7.63 3.61 -0.94
C ILE A 310 7.71 5.12 -0.63
N ILE A 311 6.90 5.65 0.29
CA ILE A 311 6.90 7.09 0.58
C ILE A 311 8.24 7.57 1.15
N SER A 312 8.93 6.71 1.90
CA SER A 312 10.24 7.03 2.47
C SER A 312 11.35 7.07 1.42
N ASN A 313 11.21 6.32 0.31
CA ASN A 313 12.21 6.21 -0.74
C ASN A 313 11.90 7.06 -1.98
N ASN A 314 10.61 7.24 -2.26
CA ASN A 314 10.04 7.88 -3.45
C ASN A 314 8.83 8.75 -3.06
N PRO A 315 9.02 9.81 -2.26
CA PRO A 315 7.91 10.66 -1.79
C PRO A 315 7.15 11.35 -2.93
N GLU A 316 7.80 11.56 -4.08
CA GLU A 316 7.22 12.16 -5.29
C GLU A 316 6.02 11.39 -5.85
N LEU A 317 5.97 10.06 -5.65
CA LEU A 317 4.86 9.22 -6.10
C LEU A 317 3.54 9.55 -5.38
N PHE A 318 3.63 10.18 -4.21
CA PHE A 318 2.49 10.61 -3.40
C PHE A 318 2.25 12.12 -3.49
N SER A 319 2.86 12.81 -4.46
CA SER A 319 2.57 14.21 -4.72
C SER A 319 1.09 14.40 -5.07
N GLY A 320 0.48 15.45 -4.51
CA GLY A 320 -0.95 15.71 -4.70
C GLY A 320 -1.90 14.80 -3.92
N MET A 321 -1.40 13.94 -3.02
CA MET A 321 -2.23 13.10 -2.15
C MET A 321 -2.07 13.54 -0.70
N LEU A 322 -3.11 14.04 -0.04
CA LEU A 322 -3.08 14.38 1.39
C LEU A 322 -3.52 13.19 2.25
N LYS A 323 -4.63 12.55 1.89
CA LYS A 323 -5.11 11.30 2.50
C LYS A 323 -4.81 10.09 1.63
N ILE A 324 -4.02 9.17 2.14
CA ILE A 324 -3.76 7.85 1.54
C ILE A 324 -4.86 6.89 2.01
N ARG A 325 -5.85 6.65 1.15
CA ARG A 325 -7.00 5.81 1.48
C ARG A 325 -6.78 4.37 1.04
N ILE A 326 -6.42 3.50 1.98
CA ILE A 326 -5.92 2.15 1.65
C ILE A 326 -6.99 1.31 0.91
N GLY A 327 -8.26 1.36 1.36
CA GLY A 327 -9.35 0.65 0.68
C GLY A 327 -9.58 1.11 -0.76
N TRP A 328 -9.38 2.40 -1.05
CA TRP A 328 -9.50 2.93 -2.42
C TRP A 328 -8.28 2.57 -3.29
N ILE A 329 -7.10 2.46 -2.69
CA ILE A 329 -5.91 1.93 -3.38
C ILE A 329 -6.13 0.47 -3.77
N VAL A 330 -6.71 -0.37 -2.90
CA VAL A 330 -7.10 -1.74 -3.25
C VAL A 330 -8.04 -1.74 -4.47
N GLN A 331 -9.01 -0.83 -4.51
CA GLN A 331 -9.92 -0.71 -5.65
C GLN A 331 -9.20 -0.27 -6.94
N ALA A 332 -8.25 0.67 -6.85
CA ALA A 332 -7.41 1.07 -7.98
C ALA A 332 -6.56 -0.10 -8.48
N MET A 333 -6.02 -0.93 -7.58
CA MET A 333 -5.26 -2.14 -7.92
C MET A 333 -6.13 -3.21 -8.59
N LYS A 334 -7.35 -3.44 -8.09
CA LYS A 334 -8.34 -4.33 -8.75
C LYS A 334 -8.70 -3.81 -10.15
N HIS A 335 -8.82 -2.51 -10.32
CA HIS A 335 -9.07 -1.89 -11.63
C HIS A 335 -7.89 -2.05 -12.58
N GLU A 336 -6.66 -1.83 -12.11
CA GLU A 336 -5.44 -2.04 -12.88
C GLU A 336 -5.29 -3.49 -13.36
N LEU A 337 -5.67 -4.48 -12.54
CA LEU A 337 -5.70 -5.89 -12.95
C LEU A 337 -6.73 -6.15 -14.07
N LYS A 338 -7.89 -5.49 -14.04
CA LYS A 338 -8.87 -5.55 -15.13
C LYS A 338 -8.30 -4.97 -16.42
N ILE A 339 -7.58 -3.84 -16.35
CA ILE A 339 -6.93 -3.24 -17.51
C ILE A 339 -5.91 -4.22 -18.12
N ARG A 340 -5.10 -4.89 -17.29
CA ARG A 340 -4.10 -5.87 -17.75
C ARG A 340 -4.71 -7.11 -18.38
N ALA A 341 -5.86 -7.55 -17.86
CA ALA A 341 -6.54 -8.75 -18.34
C ALA A 341 -7.24 -8.54 -19.69
N GLY A 342 -7.69 -7.31 -19.98
CA GLY A 342 -8.44 -7.02 -21.20
C GLY A 342 -9.74 -7.81 -21.24
N ASP A 343 -9.88 -8.70 -22.23
CA ASP A 343 -11.06 -9.57 -22.40
C ASP A 343 -11.00 -10.84 -21.52
N LEU A 344 -9.86 -11.13 -20.90
CA LEU A 344 -9.71 -12.27 -19.99
C LEU A 344 -10.24 -11.94 -18.58
N PRO A 345 -10.66 -12.95 -17.80
CA PRO A 345 -11.01 -12.72 -16.40
C PRO A 345 -9.80 -12.16 -15.64
N PRO A 346 -9.97 -11.07 -14.86
CA PRO A 346 -8.88 -10.49 -14.10
C PRO A 346 -8.39 -11.47 -13.04
N GLN A 347 -7.07 -11.49 -12.85
CA GLN A 347 -6.47 -12.24 -11.75
C GLN A 347 -6.99 -11.71 -10.40
N ASP A 348 -7.25 -12.62 -9.45
CA ASP A 348 -7.64 -12.22 -8.10
C ASP A 348 -6.43 -11.61 -7.37
N ILE A 349 -6.60 -10.37 -6.88
CA ILE A 349 -5.58 -9.66 -6.10
C ILE A 349 -5.12 -10.47 -4.88
N TYR A 350 -6.01 -11.26 -4.26
CA TYR A 350 -5.65 -12.06 -3.09
C TYR A 350 -4.78 -13.27 -3.42
N GLN A 351 -4.64 -13.65 -4.70
CA GLN A 351 -3.75 -14.72 -5.13
C GLN A 351 -2.33 -14.22 -5.42
N LEU A 352 -2.15 -12.90 -5.58
CA LEU A 352 -0.84 -12.31 -5.85
C LEU A 352 0.14 -12.54 -4.70
N SER A 353 1.40 -12.81 -5.03
CA SER A 353 2.46 -12.86 -4.01
C SER A 353 2.68 -11.47 -3.41
N PRO A 354 3.16 -11.34 -2.16
CA PRO A 354 3.49 -10.03 -1.58
C PRO A 354 4.38 -9.16 -2.47
N SER A 355 5.33 -9.74 -3.20
CA SER A 355 6.15 -8.99 -4.16
C SER A 355 5.33 -8.48 -5.35
N ASP A 356 4.38 -9.27 -5.85
CA ASP A 356 3.53 -8.87 -6.97
C ASP A 356 2.51 -7.80 -6.53
N VAL A 357 2.00 -7.87 -5.29
CA VAL A 357 1.18 -6.80 -4.67
C VAL A 357 1.98 -5.50 -4.59
N LYS A 358 3.23 -5.54 -4.14
CA LYS A 358 4.13 -4.37 -4.11
C LYS A 358 4.34 -3.79 -5.51
N GLN A 359 4.58 -4.63 -6.53
CA GLN A 359 4.77 -4.16 -7.91
C GLN A 359 3.49 -3.55 -8.49
N LEU A 360 2.34 -4.20 -8.29
CA LEU A 360 1.05 -3.68 -8.72
C LEU A 360 0.75 -2.32 -8.06
N LEU A 361 1.07 -2.17 -6.77
CA LEU A 361 0.96 -0.89 -6.07
C LEU A 361 1.84 0.19 -6.71
N LEU A 362 3.11 -0.12 -7.03
CA LEU A 362 4.00 0.82 -7.71
C LEU A 362 3.45 1.24 -9.08
N ASP A 363 2.91 0.30 -9.85
CA ASP A 363 2.32 0.56 -11.16
C ASP A 363 1.07 1.46 -11.07
N VAL A 364 0.26 1.28 -10.02
CA VAL A 364 -0.91 2.13 -9.73
C VAL A 364 -0.46 3.54 -9.32
N LEU A 365 0.59 3.67 -8.51
CA LEU A 365 1.10 4.96 -8.05
C LEU A 365 1.84 5.74 -9.14
N GLN A 366 2.34 5.09 -10.20
CA GLN A 366 3.04 5.79 -11.27
C GLN A 366 2.10 6.71 -12.10
N PRO A 367 2.38 8.03 -12.21
CA PRO A 367 1.50 8.97 -12.92
C PRO A 367 1.50 8.79 -14.45
N GLN A 368 2.60 8.30 -15.03
CA GLN A 368 2.73 8.06 -16.47
C GLN A 368 2.97 6.58 -16.77
N GLN A 369 1.88 5.83 -16.96
CA GLN A 369 1.95 4.55 -17.67
C GLN A 369 1.55 4.75 -19.13
N THR A 370 2.46 4.43 -20.04
CA THR A 370 2.24 4.47 -21.48
C THR A 370 1.14 3.46 -21.85
N GLY A 371 0.20 3.87 -22.71
CA GLY A 371 -0.88 2.99 -23.17
C GLY A 371 -2.18 3.01 -22.35
N ARG A 372 -2.26 3.67 -21.19
CA ARG A 372 -3.55 3.84 -20.47
C ARG A 372 -4.46 4.83 -21.19
N SER A 373 -5.73 4.44 -21.37
CA SER A 373 -6.81 5.33 -21.82
C SER A 373 -7.04 6.47 -20.82
N TRP A 374 -7.67 7.56 -21.26
CA TRP A 374 -7.93 8.71 -20.37
C TRP A 374 -8.93 8.36 -19.28
N LEU A 375 -9.94 7.54 -19.60
CA LEU A 375 -10.89 7.02 -18.62
C LEU A 375 -10.16 6.28 -17.50
N ASN A 376 -9.27 5.35 -17.85
CA ASN A 376 -8.52 4.54 -16.89
C ASN A 376 -7.62 5.40 -16.00
N LYS A 377 -6.95 6.41 -16.57
CA LYS A 377 -6.14 7.36 -15.80
C LYS A 377 -6.97 8.11 -14.76
N ARG A 378 -8.13 8.64 -15.17
CA ARG A 378 -9.04 9.36 -14.26
C ARG A 378 -9.59 8.46 -13.16
N GLN A 379 -9.88 7.20 -13.47
CA GLN A 379 -10.38 6.22 -12.49
C GLN A 379 -9.32 5.88 -11.45
N ILE A 380 -8.08 5.67 -11.88
CA ILE A 380 -6.96 5.41 -10.96
C ILE A 380 -6.66 6.65 -10.13
N ASP A 381 -6.38 7.80 -10.75
CA ASP A 381 -6.02 9.01 -10.01
C ASP A 381 -7.17 9.50 -9.10
N GLY A 382 -8.43 9.30 -9.53
CA GLY A 382 -9.61 9.60 -8.72
C GLY A 382 -9.74 8.67 -7.52
N SER A 383 -9.38 7.39 -7.67
CA SER A 383 -9.33 6.45 -6.54
C SER A 383 -8.17 6.76 -5.59
N LEU A 384 -7.08 7.32 -6.10
CA LEU A 384 -5.95 7.78 -5.29
C LEU A 384 -6.21 9.14 -4.61
N ASN A 385 -7.32 9.84 -4.93
CA ASN A 385 -7.54 11.23 -4.55
C ASN A 385 -6.34 12.13 -4.92
N ARG A 386 -5.71 11.88 -6.07
CA ARG A 386 -4.54 12.65 -6.50
C ARG A 386 -4.96 13.96 -7.14
N THR A 387 -4.50 15.08 -6.60
CA THR A 387 -4.78 16.41 -7.15
C THR A 387 -3.55 17.00 -7.87
N PRO A 388 -3.74 17.89 -8.85
CA PRO A 388 -2.65 18.68 -9.42
C PRO A 388 -1.93 19.56 -8.39
N LEU A 389 -0.73 20.02 -8.73
CA LEU A 389 0.02 20.97 -7.91
C LEU A 389 -0.73 22.31 -7.77
N GLY A 390 -0.76 22.87 -6.56
CA GLY A 390 -1.47 24.12 -6.25
C GLY A 390 -3.00 24.00 -6.32
N PHE A 391 -3.56 22.79 -6.34
CA PHE A 391 -5.00 22.58 -6.44
C PHE A 391 -5.77 23.29 -5.31
N TYR A 392 -5.37 23.11 -4.06
CA TYR A 392 -6.06 23.71 -2.91
C TYR A 392 -5.96 25.24 -2.94
N ASP A 393 -4.79 25.80 -3.25
CA ASP A 393 -4.59 27.25 -3.41
C ASP A 393 -5.54 27.84 -4.46
N ARG A 394 -5.75 27.10 -5.56
CA ARG A 394 -6.71 27.50 -6.61
C ARG A 394 -8.15 27.41 -6.14
N VAL A 395 -8.52 26.39 -5.36
CA VAL A 395 -9.87 26.32 -4.76
C VAL A 395 -10.12 27.50 -3.83
N TRP A 396 -9.10 27.91 -3.06
CA TRP A 396 -9.17 29.11 -2.24
C TRP A 396 -9.43 30.37 -3.10
N GLN A 397 -8.67 30.56 -4.18
CA GLN A 397 -8.86 31.69 -5.10
C GLN A 397 -10.26 31.70 -5.74
N ILE A 398 -10.83 30.53 -6.04
CA ILE A 398 -12.22 30.42 -6.51
C ILE A 398 -13.18 30.86 -5.41
N LEU A 399 -12.96 30.44 -4.16
CA LEU A 399 -13.80 30.84 -3.02
C LEU A 399 -13.79 32.35 -2.82
N GLU A 400 -12.64 33.02 -2.96
CA GLU A 400 -12.56 34.49 -2.89
C GLU A 400 -13.48 35.20 -3.92
N ARG A 401 -13.82 34.52 -5.02
CA ARG A 401 -14.63 35.05 -6.14
C ARG A 401 -16.03 34.46 -6.27
N THR A 402 -16.45 33.65 -5.30
CA THR A 402 -17.73 32.96 -5.30
C THR A 402 -18.45 33.25 -4.00
N SER A 403 -19.21 34.34 -3.95
CA SER A 403 -19.88 34.81 -2.72
C SER A 403 -20.79 33.74 -2.08
N ASN A 404 -21.42 32.92 -2.92
CA ASN A 404 -22.29 31.82 -2.50
C ASN A 404 -21.57 30.46 -2.39
N GLY A 405 -20.25 30.40 -2.51
CA GLY A 405 -19.46 29.18 -2.36
C GLY A 405 -19.56 28.18 -3.51
N ILE A 406 -19.14 26.94 -3.24
CA ILE A 406 -19.03 25.84 -4.21
C ILE A 406 -19.93 24.68 -3.76
N MET A 407 -20.65 24.04 -4.68
CA MET A 407 -21.51 22.88 -4.38
C MET A 407 -21.10 21.65 -5.17
N VAL A 408 -21.04 20.50 -4.49
CA VAL A 408 -20.67 19.18 -5.08
C VAL A 408 -21.41 18.07 -4.35
N GLY A 409 -22.13 17.21 -5.06
CA GLY A 409 -22.83 16.05 -4.49
C GLY A 409 -23.83 16.42 -3.39
N GLY A 410 -24.45 17.61 -3.50
CA GLY A 410 -25.34 18.17 -2.47
C GLY A 410 -24.64 18.69 -1.22
N LYS A 411 -23.29 18.60 -1.11
CA LYS A 411 -22.51 19.29 -0.08
C LYS A 411 -22.18 20.71 -0.54
N HIS A 412 -22.22 21.63 0.40
CA HIS A 412 -21.90 23.04 0.20
C HIS A 412 -20.60 23.39 0.92
N LEU A 413 -19.64 23.93 0.17
CA LEU A 413 -18.43 24.58 0.67
C LEU A 413 -18.67 26.09 0.64
N PRO A 414 -19.06 26.71 1.76
CA PRO A 414 -19.39 28.13 1.77
C PRO A 414 -18.13 28.98 1.68
N GLN A 415 -18.26 30.20 1.16
CA GLN A 415 -17.18 31.19 1.21
C GLN A 415 -16.92 31.65 2.64
N GLN A 416 -17.99 32.00 3.37
CA GLN A 416 -17.93 32.37 4.78
C GLN A 416 -18.70 31.32 5.61
N PRO A 417 -18.15 30.87 6.76
CA PRO A 417 -16.99 31.43 7.44
C PRO A 417 -15.64 30.86 6.99
N THR A 418 -15.57 30.04 5.94
CA THR A 418 -14.32 29.36 5.51
C THR A 418 -13.14 30.32 5.34
N LEU A 419 -13.33 31.46 4.66
CA LEU A 419 -12.26 32.44 4.46
C LEU A 419 -11.92 33.28 5.71
N SER A 420 -12.81 33.34 6.71
CA SER A 420 -12.55 34.04 7.97
C SER A 420 -11.95 33.14 9.05
N ASP A 421 -12.32 31.86 9.06
CA ASP A 421 -11.92 30.87 10.08
C ASP A 421 -10.64 30.10 9.72
N MET A 422 -10.25 30.07 8.44
CA MET A 422 -9.12 29.27 7.95
C MET A 422 -8.13 30.11 7.14
N THR A 423 -7.00 29.50 6.74
CA THR A 423 -6.05 30.11 5.80
C THR A 423 -5.74 29.18 4.61
N MET A 424 -5.33 29.77 3.48
CA MET A 424 -5.05 29.07 2.23
C MET A 424 -4.07 27.88 2.37
N TYR A 425 -3.05 28.03 3.21
CA TYR A 425 -1.96 27.07 3.33
C TYR A 425 -2.16 26.04 4.45
N GLU A 426 -3.27 26.11 5.17
CA GLU A 426 -3.57 25.19 6.26
C GLU A 426 -4.12 23.85 5.78
N MET A 427 -3.64 22.77 6.41
CA MET A 427 -4.15 21.43 6.17
C MET A 427 -5.67 21.34 6.40
N ASN A 428 -6.22 22.06 7.38
CA ASN A 428 -7.65 22.03 7.70
C ASN A 428 -8.52 22.45 6.49
N PHE A 429 -8.11 23.49 5.77
CA PHE A 429 -8.80 23.92 4.56
C PHE A 429 -8.72 22.83 3.48
N SER A 430 -7.54 22.28 3.23
CA SER A 430 -7.40 21.22 2.23
C SER A 430 -8.22 19.97 2.57
N LEU A 431 -8.30 19.61 3.86
CA LEU A 431 -9.12 18.50 4.34
C LEU A 431 -10.63 18.76 4.19
N LEU A 432 -11.08 20.01 4.37
CA LEU A 432 -12.46 20.43 4.13
C LEU A 432 -12.83 20.33 2.64
N VAL A 433 -11.93 20.77 1.76
CA VAL A 433 -12.10 20.63 0.30
C VAL A 433 -12.20 19.15 -0.09
N GLU A 434 -11.31 18.29 0.42
CA GLU A 434 -11.38 16.84 0.16
C GLU A 434 -12.70 16.22 0.67
N ASP A 435 -13.17 16.60 1.85
CA ASP A 435 -14.42 16.08 2.41
C ASP A 435 -15.66 16.54 1.61
N THR A 436 -15.60 17.74 1.03
CA THR A 436 -16.63 18.24 0.11
C THR A 436 -16.66 17.41 -1.16
N LEU A 437 -15.49 17.12 -1.76
CA LEU A 437 -15.37 16.34 -3.00
C LEU A 437 -15.64 14.84 -2.82
N LYS A 438 -15.57 14.32 -1.59
CA LYS A 438 -15.79 12.89 -1.29
C LYS A 438 -17.22 12.40 -1.59
N ASN A 439 -18.21 13.30 -1.59
CA ASN A 439 -19.64 12.96 -1.64
C ASN A 439 -20.25 12.94 -3.05
N ILE A 440 -19.45 12.79 -4.10
CA ILE A 440 -19.96 12.58 -5.44
C ILE A 440 -20.57 11.17 -5.49
N VAL A 441 -21.82 11.02 -5.08
CA VAL A 441 -22.58 9.76 -5.08
C VAL A 441 -23.73 9.90 -6.08
N LEU A 442 -23.77 9.01 -7.06
CA LEU A 442 -24.99 8.75 -7.85
C LEU A 442 -25.68 7.48 -7.30
N PRO A 443 -27.02 7.35 -7.43
CA PRO A 443 -27.82 6.48 -6.58
C PRO A 443 -27.69 4.96 -6.79
N ASP A 444 -27.01 4.47 -7.82
CA ASP A 444 -27.09 3.04 -8.20
C ASP A 444 -25.78 2.25 -7.98
N VAL A 445 -25.86 1.25 -7.11
CA VAL A 445 -24.78 0.72 -6.24
C VAL A 445 -23.68 -0.10 -6.94
N PHE A 446 -23.81 -0.49 -8.22
CA PHE A 446 -22.80 -1.35 -8.88
C PHE A 446 -22.13 -0.77 -10.13
N TYR A 447 -22.79 0.13 -10.87
CA TYR A 447 -22.24 0.79 -12.06
C TYR A 447 -21.78 2.24 -11.79
N SER A 448 -22.13 2.83 -10.65
CA SER A 448 -21.74 4.19 -10.25
C SER A 448 -20.28 4.33 -9.80
N LEU A 449 -19.61 3.23 -9.43
CA LEU A 449 -18.32 3.28 -8.72
C LEU A 449 -17.14 3.72 -9.60
N GLN A 450 -17.13 3.33 -10.88
CA GLN A 450 -16.16 3.83 -11.86
C GLN A 450 -16.43 5.30 -12.22
N MET A 451 -17.71 5.69 -12.22
CA MET A 451 -18.13 7.07 -12.48
C MET A 451 -17.74 7.99 -11.32
N MET A 452 -17.76 7.53 -10.07
CA MET A 452 -17.37 8.33 -8.90
C MET A 452 -15.91 8.80 -8.99
N SER A 453 -14.96 7.88 -9.17
CA SER A 453 -13.54 8.25 -9.30
C SER A 453 -13.28 9.14 -10.52
N SER A 454 -13.93 8.87 -11.65
CA SER A 454 -13.86 9.72 -12.84
C SER A 454 -14.47 11.12 -12.62
N ASN A 455 -15.61 11.20 -11.94
CA ASN A 455 -16.28 12.46 -11.64
C ASN A 455 -15.51 13.32 -10.65
N THR A 456 -14.91 12.73 -9.61
CA THR A 456 -14.00 13.45 -8.72
C THR A 456 -12.88 14.10 -9.52
N MET A 457 -12.29 13.37 -10.46
CA MET A 457 -11.22 13.92 -11.30
C MET A 457 -11.72 14.99 -12.28
N ASN A 458 -12.93 14.87 -12.82
CA ASN A 458 -13.52 15.94 -13.65
C ASN A 458 -13.88 17.17 -12.82
N CYS A 459 -14.33 17.02 -11.57
CA CYS A 459 -14.58 18.15 -10.66
C CYS A 459 -13.25 18.85 -10.33
N VAL A 460 -12.19 18.08 -10.05
CA VAL A 460 -10.84 18.62 -9.88
C VAL A 460 -10.39 19.36 -11.14
N GLN A 461 -10.58 18.78 -12.33
CA GLN A 461 -10.25 19.44 -13.59
C GLN A 461 -11.10 20.69 -13.85
N LEU A 462 -12.39 20.65 -13.52
CA LEU A 462 -13.32 21.77 -13.64
C LEU A 462 -12.89 22.92 -12.74
N LEU A 463 -12.59 22.67 -11.47
CA LEU A 463 -12.06 23.66 -10.55
C LEU A 463 -10.75 24.26 -11.07
N MET A 464 -9.86 23.45 -11.64
CA MET A 464 -8.64 23.96 -12.28
C MET A 464 -8.94 24.86 -13.48
N VAL A 465 -9.97 24.54 -14.28
CA VAL A 465 -10.42 25.37 -15.40
C VAL A 465 -11.05 26.68 -14.90
N VAL A 466 -11.90 26.62 -13.88
CA VAL A 466 -12.53 27.79 -13.25
C VAL A 466 -11.47 28.73 -12.70
N ALA A 467 -10.48 28.21 -11.95
CA ALA A 467 -9.37 28.99 -11.44
C ALA A 467 -8.61 29.73 -12.55
N ILE A 468 -8.28 29.05 -13.65
CA ILE A 468 -7.57 29.67 -14.79
C ILE A 468 -8.42 30.76 -15.45
N ILE A 469 -9.74 30.58 -15.55
CA ILE A 469 -10.64 31.58 -16.12
C ILE A 469 -10.71 32.82 -15.22
N LEU A 470 -10.90 32.64 -13.91
CA LEU A 470 -10.97 33.75 -12.96
C LEU A 470 -9.63 34.47 -12.80
N GLU A 471 -8.51 33.75 -12.83
CA GLU A 471 -7.15 34.33 -12.78
C GLU A 471 -6.89 35.23 -14.01
N ARG A 472 -7.41 34.84 -15.18
CA ARG A 472 -7.24 35.61 -16.43
C ARG A 472 -8.25 36.74 -16.61
N ASN A 473 -9.38 36.70 -15.93
CA ASN A 473 -10.46 37.68 -16.07
C ASN A 473 -10.88 38.18 -14.68
N PRO A 474 -10.10 39.10 -14.06
CA PRO A 474 -10.36 39.58 -12.70
C PRO A 474 -11.70 40.31 -12.51
N GLU A 475 -12.35 40.72 -13.58
CA GLU A 475 -13.66 41.35 -13.58
C GLU A 475 -14.82 40.36 -13.37
N LEU A 476 -14.58 39.06 -13.59
CA LEU A 476 -15.61 38.03 -13.50
C LEU A 476 -15.73 37.47 -12.07
N GLU A 477 -16.96 37.32 -11.61
CA GLU A 477 -17.31 36.67 -10.34
C GLU A 477 -18.59 35.85 -10.51
N PHE A 478 -18.74 34.81 -9.70
CA PHE A 478 -19.99 34.07 -9.67
C PHE A 478 -20.95 34.70 -8.68
N GLN A 479 -22.16 35.01 -9.18
CA GLN A 479 -23.25 35.51 -8.34
C GLN A 479 -24.01 34.38 -7.64
N GLU A 480 -24.11 33.22 -8.27
CA GLU A 480 -24.76 32.02 -7.73
C GLU A 480 -23.72 31.01 -7.24
N PRO A 481 -24.09 30.04 -6.37
CA PRO A 481 -23.15 29.00 -5.96
C PRO A 481 -22.65 28.21 -7.17
N VAL A 482 -21.36 27.89 -7.18
CA VAL A 482 -20.73 27.13 -8.26
C VAL A 482 -21.07 25.65 -8.09
N ASP A 483 -22.15 25.21 -8.74
CA ASP A 483 -22.59 23.82 -8.79
C ASP A 483 -21.74 23.03 -9.80
N LEU A 484 -20.79 22.23 -9.29
CA LEU A 484 -19.90 21.44 -10.13
C LEU A 484 -20.65 20.31 -10.85
N ASP A 485 -21.70 19.73 -10.25
CA ASP A 485 -22.47 18.65 -10.87
C ASP A 485 -23.24 19.17 -12.07
N ARG A 486 -23.86 20.34 -11.93
CA ARG A 486 -24.56 21.00 -13.03
C ARG A 486 -23.60 21.36 -14.17
N LEU A 487 -22.46 21.96 -13.85
CA LEU A 487 -21.45 22.33 -14.85
C LEU A 487 -20.90 21.13 -15.64
N VAL A 488 -20.65 20.01 -14.96
CA VAL A 488 -20.24 18.76 -15.62
C VAL A 488 -21.36 18.21 -16.52
N LYS A 489 -22.62 18.25 -16.07
CA LYS A 489 -23.78 17.84 -16.88
C LYS A 489 -23.97 18.72 -18.11
N ASP A 490 -23.81 20.04 -17.98
CA ASP A 490 -23.92 21.00 -19.08
C ASP A 490 -22.80 20.77 -20.12
N ALA A 491 -21.56 20.53 -19.64
CA ALA A 491 -20.44 20.17 -20.51
C ALA A 491 -20.68 18.84 -21.24
N PHE A 492 -21.25 17.84 -20.56
CA PHE A 492 -21.59 16.55 -21.16
C PHE A 492 -22.72 16.68 -22.19
N ALA A 493 -23.75 17.48 -21.92
CA ALA A 493 -24.83 17.74 -22.86
C ALA A 493 -24.31 18.40 -24.15
N ASP A 494 -23.34 19.31 -24.03
CA ASP A 494 -22.68 19.92 -25.18
C ASP A 494 -21.78 18.93 -25.94
N PHE A 495 -21.09 18.02 -25.25
CA PHE A 495 -20.38 16.90 -25.88
C PHE A 495 -21.33 15.99 -26.67
N GLN A 496 -22.48 15.61 -26.10
CA GLN A 496 -23.49 14.79 -26.77
C GLN A 496 -24.00 15.46 -28.05
N LYS A 497 -24.27 16.78 -28.02
CA LYS A 497 -24.69 17.52 -29.22
C LYS A 497 -23.64 17.48 -30.33
N ASP A 498 -22.36 17.59 -29.98
CA ASP A 498 -21.27 17.50 -30.94
C ASP A 498 -21.15 16.09 -31.53
N CYS A 499 -21.24 15.03 -30.70
CA CYS A 499 -21.22 13.64 -31.16
C CYS A 499 -22.38 13.32 -32.11
N SER A 500 -23.61 13.71 -31.75
CA SER A 500 -24.78 13.49 -32.60
C SER A 500 -24.69 14.18 -33.97
N ARG A 501 -23.98 15.31 -34.06
CA ARG A 501 -23.72 16.02 -35.33
C ARG A 501 -22.69 15.32 -36.22
N LEU A 502 -21.77 14.55 -35.64
CA LEU A 502 -20.62 13.97 -36.35
C LEU A 502 -20.81 12.50 -36.72
N GLU A 503 -21.40 11.72 -35.83
CA GLU A 503 -21.43 10.25 -35.95
C GLU A 503 -22.81 9.68 -36.26
N GLY A 504 -23.86 10.51 -36.27
CA GLY A 504 -25.25 10.05 -36.49
C GLY A 504 -25.74 9.02 -35.47
N SER A 505 -24.98 8.81 -34.39
CA SER A 505 -25.25 7.83 -33.35
C SER A 505 -26.26 8.38 -32.33
N GLY A 506 -27.10 7.48 -31.80
CA GLY A 506 -28.11 7.80 -30.78
C GLY A 506 -27.49 8.36 -29.50
N LYS A 507 -28.32 9.02 -28.67
CA LYS A 507 -27.89 9.58 -27.38
C LYS A 507 -27.19 8.50 -26.54
N GLN A 508 -25.89 8.65 -26.29
CA GLN A 508 -25.17 7.84 -25.30
C GLN A 508 -25.64 8.24 -23.89
N GLU A 509 -26.24 7.32 -23.15
CA GLU A 509 -26.68 7.56 -21.77
C GLU A 509 -25.50 7.64 -20.77
N ASN A 510 -24.36 7.02 -21.08
CA ASN A 510 -23.20 6.93 -20.19
C ASN A 510 -22.12 7.97 -20.54
N MET A 511 -21.46 8.55 -19.53
CA MET A 511 -20.38 9.54 -19.67
C MET A 511 -19.01 8.93 -19.98
N ASP A 512 -18.87 7.60 -20.10
CA ASP A 512 -17.58 6.94 -20.38
C ASP A 512 -16.85 7.51 -21.60
N ALA A 513 -17.56 7.76 -22.71
CA ALA A 513 -16.98 8.34 -23.91
C ALA A 513 -16.45 9.76 -23.65
N PHE A 514 -17.21 10.57 -22.90
CA PHE A 514 -16.80 11.90 -22.49
C PHE A 514 -15.56 11.86 -21.60
N TYR A 515 -15.52 10.94 -20.63
CA TYR A 515 -14.37 10.74 -19.74
C TYR A 515 -13.13 10.18 -20.42
N ASN A 516 -13.31 9.50 -21.56
CA ASN A 516 -12.20 8.97 -22.35
C ASN A 516 -11.61 10.00 -23.32
N THR A 517 -12.20 11.20 -23.45
CA THR A 517 -11.61 12.26 -24.25
C THR A 517 -10.30 12.77 -23.64
N PRO A 518 -9.35 13.29 -24.44
CA PRO A 518 -8.13 13.88 -23.90
C PRO A 518 -8.41 15.05 -22.96
N ALA A 519 -7.50 15.27 -22.01
CA ALA A 519 -7.62 16.40 -21.09
C ALA A 519 -7.45 17.76 -21.77
N LEU A 520 -6.65 17.85 -22.84
CA LEU A 520 -6.36 19.07 -23.60
C LEU A 520 -6.50 18.82 -25.11
N GLY A 521 -6.86 19.85 -25.88
CA GLY A 521 -6.99 19.80 -27.34
C GLY A 521 -8.37 20.23 -27.86
N LYS A 522 -8.54 20.22 -29.19
CA LYS A 522 -9.84 20.50 -29.82
C LYS A 522 -10.82 19.37 -29.46
N ARG A 523 -11.99 19.70 -28.91
CA ARG A 523 -12.99 18.74 -28.37
C ARG A 523 -12.48 17.87 -27.21
N SER A 524 -11.59 18.42 -26.39
CA SER A 524 -11.15 17.81 -25.12
C SER A 524 -12.17 18.01 -24.00
N THR A 525 -12.04 17.24 -22.91
CA THR A 525 -12.86 17.45 -21.71
C THR A 525 -12.72 18.90 -21.21
N SER A 526 -11.50 19.46 -21.17
CA SER A 526 -11.31 20.85 -20.75
C SER A 526 -12.05 21.84 -21.65
N SER A 527 -12.11 21.61 -22.96
CA SER A 527 -12.82 22.49 -23.88
C SER A 527 -14.31 22.57 -23.58
N TYR A 528 -14.94 21.44 -23.27
CA TYR A 528 -16.36 21.39 -22.91
C TYR A 528 -16.62 22.01 -21.54
N LEU A 529 -15.76 21.73 -20.55
CA LEU A 529 -15.82 22.34 -19.22
C LEU A 529 -15.65 23.86 -19.28
N THR A 530 -14.64 24.36 -20.02
CA THR A 530 -14.43 25.80 -20.23
C THR A 530 -15.67 26.45 -20.82
N LYS A 531 -16.30 25.82 -21.81
CA LYS A 531 -17.50 26.37 -22.45
C LYS A 531 -18.67 26.49 -21.47
N ALA A 532 -18.92 25.45 -20.67
CA ALA A 532 -19.98 25.46 -19.66
C ALA A 532 -19.75 26.56 -18.61
N VAL A 533 -18.52 26.68 -18.11
CA VAL A 533 -18.13 27.72 -17.13
C VAL A 533 -18.30 29.12 -17.71
N MET A 534 -17.82 29.36 -18.93
CA MET A 534 -17.94 30.67 -19.59
C MET A 534 -19.41 31.07 -19.81
N ILE A 535 -20.26 30.13 -20.22
CA ILE A 535 -21.70 30.40 -20.38
C ILE A 535 -22.32 30.84 -19.04
N GLN A 536 -21.98 30.15 -17.94
CA GLN A 536 -22.50 30.52 -16.63
C GLN A 536 -21.98 31.89 -16.15
N LEU A 537 -20.69 32.18 -16.33
CA LEU A 537 -20.12 33.48 -15.95
C LEU A 537 -20.71 34.64 -16.77
N LEU A 538 -20.94 34.44 -18.06
CA LEU A 538 -21.51 35.47 -18.95
C LEU A 538 -23.01 35.69 -18.74
N GLN A 539 -23.70 34.79 -18.04
CA GLN A 539 -25.09 35.01 -17.62
C GLN A 539 -25.20 35.91 -16.39
N GLY A 540 -24.09 36.18 -15.69
CA GLY A 540 -24.03 37.11 -14.56
C GLY A 540 -23.75 38.56 -14.97
N GLU A 541 -23.98 39.51 -14.07
CA GLU A 541 -23.61 40.91 -14.29
C GLU A 541 -22.09 41.12 -14.08
N VAL A 542 -21.44 41.83 -15.00
CA VAL A 542 -20.02 42.19 -14.91
C VAL A 542 -19.86 43.34 -13.92
N LYS A 543 -19.02 43.19 -12.89
CA LYS A 543 -18.71 44.30 -11.99
C LYS A 543 -17.85 45.34 -12.72
N PRO A 544 -18.25 46.62 -12.74
CA PRO A 544 -17.40 47.67 -13.29
C PRO A 544 -16.16 47.82 -12.41
N ILE A 545 -14.97 47.71 -13.01
CA ILE A 545 -13.70 48.01 -12.34
C ILE A 545 -13.70 49.52 -12.05
N LYS A 546 -13.50 49.92 -10.79
CA LYS A 546 -13.49 51.34 -10.38
C LYS A 546 -12.37 52.18 -10.99
N ASP A 547 -11.41 51.54 -11.66
CA ASP A 547 -10.25 52.15 -12.31
C ASP A 547 -10.21 51.88 -13.84
N ASP A 548 -11.35 51.68 -14.50
CA ASP A 548 -11.38 51.55 -15.97
C ASP A 548 -11.48 52.93 -16.65
N PRO A 549 -10.42 53.45 -17.30
CA PRO A 549 -10.46 54.72 -18.03
C PRO A 549 -11.37 54.67 -19.27
N CYS A 550 -11.92 53.51 -19.61
CA CYS A 550 -12.76 53.29 -20.78
C CYS A 550 -14.22 52.95 -20.42
N SER A 551 -14.76 53.49 -19.32
CA SER A 551 -16.22 53.52 -19.16
C SER A 551 -16.81 54.50 -20.18
N VAL A 552 -17.38 53.98 -21.27
CA VAL A 552 -18.19 54.78 -22.20
C VAL A 552 -19.47 55.15 -21.46
N SER A 553 -19.53 56.41 -21.04
CA SER A 553 -20.69 57.07 -20.43
C SER A 553 -21.87 57.21 -21.37
#